data_AF-A0A918TAL0-F1
#
_entry.id   AF-A0A918TAL0-F1
#
_cell.length_a   1.000
_cell.length_b   1.000
_cell.length_c   1.000
_cell.angle_alpha   90.00
_cell.angle_beta   90.00
_cell.angle_gamma   90.00
#
_symmetry.space_group_name_H-M   'P 1'
#
loop_
_entity.id
_entity.type
_entity.pdbx_description
1 polymer ?
#
loop_
_entity_poly.entity_id
_entity_poly.type
_entity_poly.pdbx_seq_one_letter_code
_entity_poly.pdbx_strand_id
1 'polypeptide(L)'
;MIHITLGDMRPVEPQEDQLGRDHVGWHKDMSDEALFQANRGCWVLGERAEKERYALLSHGGKVRMAIEIDRLVPVAGGRKAIEGRFLKAGDAVHDAYVGEDTPTERARNPITYFDSPHDTRLCGCDCGEPVVGGWFLAGHDQKALHARVARIGTVREFLDWFDSTYVEPTAE
;
A
#
# COMPACT_ATOMS: atom_id res chain seq x y z
N MET A 1 -6.48 5.90 -3.42
CA MET A 1 -5.27 6.30 -2.69
C MET A 1 -5.50 6.36 -1.19
N ILE A 2 -4.54 5.90 -0.39
CA ILE A 2 -4.58 5.98 1.09
C ILE A 2 -4.12 7.38 1.53
N HIS A 3 -4.79 7.99 2.51
CA HIS A 3 -4.31 9.18 3.18
C HIS A 3 -4.24 8.95 4.69
N ILE A 4 -3.09 9.27 5.28
CA ILE A 4 -2.79 9.07 6.70
C ILE A 4 -2.44 10.42 7.33
N THR A 5 -3.21 10.80 8.35
CA THR A 5 -2.94 12.00 9.14
C THR A 5 -2.06 11.64 10.33
N LEU A 6 -0.89 12.26 10.40
CA LEU A 6 0.10 12.10 11.46
C LEU A 6 -0.15 13.08 12.60
N GLY A 7 0.15 12.64 13.82
CA GLY A 7 0.32 13.53 14.97
C GLY A 7 1.73 14.12 15.04
N ASP A 8 1.95 14.99 16.03
CA ASP A 8 3.29 15.47 16.37
C ASP A 8 4.21 14.31 16.74
N MET A 9 5.52 14.49 16.47
CA MET A 9 6.54 13.53 16.87
C MET A 9 6.44 13.27 18.37
N ARG A 10 6.43 11.99 18.74
CA ARG A 10 6.52 11.54 20.13
C ARG A 10 7.45 10.33 20.25
N PRO A 11 8.16 10.20 21.37
CA PRO A 11 8.93 8.99 21.64
C PRO A 11 8.01 7.77 21.82
N VAL A 12 8.54 6.60 21.50
CA VAL A 12 7.95 5.29 21.80
C VAL A 12 9.06 4.36 22.29
N GLU A 13 8.72 3.39 23.13
CA GLU A 13 9.69 2.40 23.60
C GLU A 13 9.97 1.36 22.49
N PRO A 14 11.21 1.20 22.01
CA PRO A 14 11.52 0.27 20.92
C PRO A 14 11.15 -1.18 21.21
N GLN A 15 11.13 -1.57 22.48
CA GLN A 15 10.79 -2.93 22.90
C GLN A 15 9.27 -3.19 22.85
N GLU A 16 8.46 -2.13 22.90
CA GLU A 16 7.00 -2.21 22.84
C GLU A 16 6.46 -1.88 21.44
N ASP A 17 7.24 -1.14 20.64
CA ASP A 17 6.88 -0.83 19.26
C ASP A 17 7.05 -2.04 18.33
N GLN A 18 6.03 -2.31 17.54
CA GLN A 18 5.96 -3.50 16.67
C GLN A 18 6.97 -3.47 15.51
N LEU A 19 7.61 -2.32 15.27
CA LEU A 19 8.66 -2.12 14.28
C LEU A 19 10.01 -1.74 14.91
N GLY A 20 10.13 -1.76 16.24
CA GLY A 20 11.38 -1.42 16.94
C GLY A 20 11.78 0.05 16.83
N ARG A 21 10.82 0.96 16.60
CA ARG A 21 11.09 2.40 16.48
C ARG A 21 11.28 3.04 17.84
N ASP A 22 12.00 4.15 17.87
CA ASP A 22 12.18 5.02 19.04
C ASP A 22 11.27 6.26 19.01
N HIS A 23 10.66 6.57 17.86
CA HIS A 23 9.67 7.64 17.72
C HIS A 23 8.67 7.36 16.59
N VAL A 24 7.53 8.05 16.66
CA VAL A 24 6.48 8.08 15.61
C VAL A 24 5.95 9.49 15.44
N GLY A 25 5.26 9.77 14.33
CA GLY A 25 4.70 11.09 14.04
C GLY A 25 5.64 11.96 13.20
N TRP A 26 5.39 13.26 13.17
CA TRP A 26 6.10 14.20 12.32
C TRP A 26 6.75 15.34 13.12
N HIS A 27 7.94 15.76 12.69
CA HIS A 27 8.61 16.98 13.14
C HIS A 27 9.25 17.67 11.93
N LYS A 28 9.32 19.01 11.96
CA LYS A 28 9.81 19.84 10.84
C LYS A 28 11.26 19.58 10.45
N ASP A 29 12.08 19.10 11.38
CA ASP A 29 13.52 18.88 11.19
C ASP A 29 13.84 17.41 10.84
N MET A 30 12.83 16.57 10.61
CA MET A 30 13.04 15.19 10.13
C MET A 30 13.46 15.19 8.66
N SER A 31 14.37 14.28 8.32
CA SER A 31 14.59 13.92 6.92
C SER A 31 13.45 13.07 6.39
N ASP A 32 13.32 12.96 5.07
CA ASP A 32 12.33 12.09 4.43
C ASP A 32 12.50 10.63 4.85
N GLU A 33 13.75 10.14 4.94
CA GLU A 33 14.03 8.79 5.41
C GLU A 33 13.54 8.58 6.85
N ALA A 34 13.82 9.53 7.75
CA ALA A 34 13.35 9.45 9.14
C ALA A 34 11.82 9.48 9.21
N LEU A 35 11.18 10.35 8.43
CA LEU A 35 9.71 10.44 8.34
C LEU A 35 9.11 9.13 7.82
N PHE A 36 9.70 8.53 6.79
CA PHE A 36 9.27 7.24 6.26
C PHE A 36 9.42 6.13 7.30
N GLN A 37 10.61 5.95 7.88
CA GLN A 37 10.86 4.89 8.87
C GLN A 37 9.98 5.03 10.11
N ALA A 38 9.77 6.24 10.60
CA ALA A 38 8.92 6.50 11.76
C ALA A 38 7.44 6.18 11.49
N ASN A 39 6.96 6.30 10.25
CA ASN A 39 5.53 6.24 9.93
C ASN A 39 5.12 5.15 8.93
N ARG A 40 6.06 4.29 8.51
CA ARG A 40 5.78 3.21 7.54
C ARG A 40 4.87 2.11 8.07
N GLY A 41 4.48 2.08 9.35
CA GLY A 41 3.60 1.01 9.80
C GLY A 41 2.99 1.13 11.17
N CYS A 42 2.40 0.00 11.58
CA CYS A 42 1.45 -0.15 12.69
C CYS A 42 0.08 0.47 12.40
N TRP A 43 -0.37 0.43 11.15
CA TRP A 43 -1.67 0.97 10.74
C TRP A 43 -2.74 -0.12 10.73
N VAL A 44 -3.97 0.24 11.09
CA VAL A 44 -5.13 -0.65 10.94
C VAL A 44 -5.70 -0.44 9.54
N LEU A 45 -5.25 -1.28 8.60
CA LEU A 45 -5.60 -1.18 7.17
C LEU A 45 -6.51 -2.35 6.76
N GLY A 46 -7.73 -2.02 6.32
CA GLY A 46 -8.70 -3.00 5.81
C GLY A 46 -8.41 -3.46 4.38
N GLU A 47 -9.28 -4.31 3.82
CA GLU A 47 -9.12 -4.91 2.50
C GLU A 47 -8.97 -3.89 1.36
N ARG A 48 -9.57 -2.71 1.49
CA ARG A 48 -9.43 -1.64 0.49
C ARG A 48 -7.97 -1.27 0.28
N ALA A 49 -7.16 -1.22 1.34
CA ALA A 49 -5.76 -0.80 1.27
C ALA A 49 -4.91 -1.70 0.36
N GLU A 50 -5.24 -2.99 0.24
CA GLU A 50 -4.53 -3.95 -0.64
C GLU A 50 -4.66 -3.62 -2.13
N LYS A 51 -5.62 -2.75 -2.48
CA LYS A 51 -5.92 -2.34 -3.85
C LYS A 51 -5.28 -1.00 -4.22
N GLU A 52 -4.76 -0.27 -3.23
CA GLU A 52 -4.23 1.09 -3.40
C GLU A 52 -2.75 1.02 -3.78
N ARG A 53 -2.30 1.87 -4.72
CA ARG A 53 -0.88 1.91 -5.12
C ARG A 53 -0.06 2.88 -4.29
N TYR A 54 -0.72 3.89 -3.74
CA TYR A 54 -0.04 5.00 -3.08
C TYR A 54 -0.65 5.31 -1.72
N ALA A 55 0.20 5.82 -0.82
CA ALA A 55 -0.19 6.43 0.43
C ALA A 55 0.37 7.85 0.55
N LEU A 56 -0.42 8.77 1.07
CA LEU A 56 0.02 10.11 1.46
C LEU A 56 0.09 10.20 2.99
N LEU A 57 1.19 10.74 3.49
CA LEU A 57 1.31 11.13 4.89
C LEU A 57 1.15 12.64 5.01
N SER A 58 0.34 13.09 5.96
CA SER A 58 0.11 14.52 6.18
C SER A 58 0.24 14.90 7.64
N HIS A 59 0.55 16.17 7.89
CA HIS A 59 0.56 16.77 9.22
C HIS A 59 0.15 18.23 9.12
N GLY A 60 -0.68 18.69 10.06
CA GLY A 60 -1.10 20.10 10.11
C GLY A 60 -1.90 20.55 8.88
N GLY A 61 -2.60 19.63 8.21
CA GLY A 61 -3.37 19.93 6.99
C GLY A 61 -2.53 20.00 5.71
N LYS A 62 -1.24 19.67 5.76
CA LYS A 62 -0.37 19.60 4.58
C LYS A 62 0.19 18.21 4.37
N VAL A 63 0.26 17.78 3.11
CA VAL A 63 0.93 16.53 2.74
C VAL A 63 2.43 16.71 2.88
N ARG A 64 3.07 15.78 3.60
CA ARG A 64 4.50 15.78 3.90
C ARG A 64 5.28 14.75 3.10
N MET A 65 4.63 13.68 2.69
CA MET A 65 5.26 12.58 1.97
C MET A 65 4.23 11.82 1.14
N ALA A 66 4.66 11.37 -0.03
CA ALA A 66 3.95 10.37 -0.82
C ALA A 66 4.78 9.08 -0.87
N ILE A 67 4.11 7.94 -0.84
CA ILE A 67 4.71 6.61 -0.80
C ILE A 67 4.09 5.77 -1.90
N GLU A 68 4.92 5.13 -2.72
CA GLU A 68 4.50 4.01 -3.58
C GLU A 68 4.59 2.72 -2.78
N ILE A 69 3.48 2.00 -2.75
CA ILE A 69 3.30 0.79 -1.96
C ILE A 69 3.66 -0.41 -2.84
N ASP A 70 4.67 -1.16 -2.43
CA ASP A 70 5.00 -2.44 -3.04
C ASP A 70 4.10 -3.54 -2.46
N ARG A 71 3.95 -3.55 -1.13
CA ARG A 71 3.05 -4.46 -0.41
C ARG A 71 2.72 -3.99 1.00
N LEU A 72 1.64 -4.53 1.55
CA LEU A 72 1.31 -4.40 2.97
C LEU A 72 1.73 -5.67 3.72
N VAL A 73 2.59 -5.52 4.72
CA VAL A 73 3.11 -6.63 5.52
C VAL A 73 2.42 -6.66 6.89
N PRO A 74 1.84 -7.81 7.29
CA PRO A 74 1.29 -7.96 8.64
C PRO A 74 2.36 -7.73 9.71
N VAL A 75 2.00 -6.98 10.75
CA VAL A 75 2.77 -6.85 11.99
C VAL A 75 1.91 -7.28 13.18
N ALA A 76 2.52 -7.37 14.36
CA ALA A 76 1.82 -7.82 15.57
C ALA A 76 0.50 -7.06 15.81
N GLY A 77 -0.48 -7.73 16.45
CA GLY A 77 -1.75 -7.09 16.81
C GLY A 77 -2.67 -6.73 15.63
N GLY A 78 -2.57 -7.45 14.51
CA GLY A 78 -3.48 -7.29 13.36
C GLY A 78 -3.29 -5.98 12.58
N ARG A 79 -2.15 -5.31 12.75
CA ARG A 79 -1.79 -4.10 12.03
C ARG A 79 -0.94 -4.44 10.80
N LYS A 80 -0.74 -3.45 9.92
CA LYS A 80 0.08 -3.59 8.73
C LYS A 80 1.16 -2.51 8.67
N ALA A 81 2.30 -2.88 8.11
CA ALA A 81 3.34 -1.98 7.66
C ALA A 81 3.29 -1.87 6.13
N ILE A 82 3.58 -0.68 5.63
CA ILE A 82 3.78 -0.37 4.24
C ILE A 82 5.25 -0.68 3.94
N GLU A 83 5.47 -1.60 3.01
CA GLU A 83 6.75 -1.75 2.34
C GLU A 83 6.65 -1.13 0.95
N GLY A 84 7.69 -0.39 0.57
CA GLY A 84 7.71 0.41 -0.63
C GLY A 84 8.78 1.49 -0.56
N ARG A 85 8.58 2.55 -1.33
CA ARG A 85 9.50 3.70 -1.37
C ARG A 85 8.73 5.01 -1.22
N PHE A 86 9.32 5.97 -0.50
CA PHE A 86 8.84 7.34 -0.57
C PHE A 86 9.24 7.96 -1.93
N LEU A 87 8.32 8.75 -2.46
CA LEU A 87 8.46 9.41 -3.75
C LEU A 87 9.20 10.75 -3.59
N LYS A 88 9.88 11.18 -4.65
CA LYS A 88 10.69 12.40 -4.67
C LYS A 88 10.26 13.31 -5.82
N ALA A 89 10.79 14.53 -5.84
CA ALA A 89 10.60 15.46 -6.94
C ALA A 89 10.86 14.77 -8.30
N GLY A 90 9.91 14.89 -9.23
CA GLY A 90 9.89 14.20 -10.53
C GLY A 90 8.99 12.95 -10.56
N ASP A 91 8.60 12.39 -9.41
CA ASP A 91 7.52 11.41 -9.35
C ASP A 91 6.16 12.13 -9.41
N ALA A 92 5.28 11.74 -10.33
CA ALA A 92 4.01 12.45 -10.59
C ALA A 92 3.12 12.65 -9.36
N VAL A 93 3.04 11.66 -8.45
CA VAL A 93 2.26 11.76 -7.21
C VAL A 93 2.94 12.67 -6.19
N HIS A 94 4.28 12.67 -6.13
CA HIS A 94 5.00 13.61 -5.28
C HIS A 94 4.71 15.04 -5.74
N ASP A 95 4.92 15.32 -7.03
CA ASP A 95 4.78 16.66 -7.60
C ASP A 95 3.34 17.18 -7.55
N ALA A 96 2.35 16.29 -7.54
CA ALA A 96 0.93 16.66 -7.44
C ALA A 96 0.46 16.96 -6.01
N TYR A 97 1.07 16.35 -4.99
CA TYR A 97 0.51 16.36 -3.63
C TYR A 97 1.45 16.85 -2.55
N VAL A 98 2.76 16.60 -2.61
CA VAL A 98 3.67 16.92 -1.50
C VAL A 98 3.83 18.44 -1.37
N GLY A 99 3.56 18.98 -0.17
CA GLY A 99 3.54 20.42 0.11
C GLY A 99 2.16 21.07 -0.01
N GLU A 100 1.24 20.44 -0.73
CA GLU A 100 -0.13 20.91 -0.90
C GLU A 100 -1.01 20.59 0.32
N ASP A 101 -2.19 21.20 0.35
CA ASP A 101 -3.19 20.92 1.37
C ASP A 101 -3.75 19.49 1.23
N THR A 102 -4.20 18.90 2.33
CA THR A 102 -4.69 17.52 2.32
C THR A 102 -5.91 17.36 1.41
N PRO A 103 -5.97 16.32 0.58
CA PRO A 103 -7.08 16.10 -0.36
C PRO A 103 -8.36 15.59 0.32
N THR A 104 -8.32 15.33 1.62
CA THR A 104 -9.42 14.80 2.43
C THR A 104 -9.79 15.77 3.55
N GLU A 105 -11.07 15.76 3.92
CA GLU A 105 -11.55 16.50 5.09
C GLU A 105 -11.00 15.89 6.39
N ARG A 106 -10.94 16.70 7.45
CA ARG A 106 -10.54 16.22 8.78
C ARG A 106 -11.52 15.15 9.27
N ALA A 107 -11.02 13.93 9.41
CA ALA A 107 -11.74 12.81 10.00
C ALA A 107 -11.21 12.49 11.41
N ARG A 108 -12.06 11.86 12.24
CA ARG A 108 -11.62 11.30 13.54
C ARG A 108 -10.67 10.11 13.38
N ASN A 109 -10.86 9.32 12.31
CA ASN A 109 -9.93 8.25 11.96
C ASN A 109 -8.78 8.87 11.16
N PRO A 110 -7.51 8.69 11.57
CA PRO A 110 -6.37 9.22 10.83
C PRO A 110 -6.22 8.60 9.44
N ILE A 111 -6.81 7.43 9.17
CA ILE A 111 -6.74 6.74 7.89
C ILE A 111 -8.02 7.05 7.10
N THR A 112 -7.85 7.68 5.95
CA THR A 112 -8.91 7.98 4.99
C THR A 112 -8.50 7.52 3.59
N TYR A 113 -9.45 7.54 2.67
CA TYR A 113 -9.24 7.16 1.28
C TYR A 113 -9.88 8.19 0.38
N PHE A 114 -9.25 8.46 -0.75
CA PHE A 114 -9.79 9.32 -1.80
C PHE A 114 -9.38 8.79 -3.17
N ASP A 115 -10.17 9.16 -4.18
CA ASP A 115 -9.93 8.75 -5.55
C ASP A 115 -8.98 9.77 -6.20
N SER A 116 -7.90 9.27 -6.79
CA SER A 116 -6.89 10.09 -7.45
C SER A 116 -6.71 9.61 -8.89
N PRO A 117 -6.62 10.53 -9.87
CA PRO A 117 -6.30 10.15 -11.25
C PRO A 117 -4.94 9.46 -11.36
N HIS A 118 -4.02 9.72 -10.43
CA HIS A 118 -2.69 9.11 -10.40
C HIS A 118 -2.69 7.66 -9.90
N ASP A 119 -3.80 7.18 -9.31
CA ASP A 119 -3.95 5.80 -8.85
C ASP A 119 -4.60 4.88 -9.90
N THR A 120 -4.73 5.39 -11.14
CA THR A 120 -5.22 4.63 -12.28
C THR A 120 -4.12 3.69 -12.80
N ARG A 121 -4.46 2.42 -13.03
CA ARG A 121 -3.56 1.43 -13.65
C ARG A 121 -4.22 0.71 -14.80
N LEU A 122 -3.45 0.05 -15.64
CA LEU A 122 -4.03 -0.83 -16.66
C LEU A 122 -4.53 -2.13 -16.02
N CYS A 123 -5.62 -2.66 -16.55
CA CYS A 123 -6.22 -3.91 -16.12
C CYS A 123 -5.21 -5.07 -16.31
N GLY A 124 -4.96 -5.83 -15.25
CA GLY A 124 -4.00 -6.94 -15.21
C GLY A 124 -4.38 -8.16 -16.07
N CYS A 125 -5.51 -8.11 -16.78
CA CYS A 125 -5.83 -9.08 -17.82
C CYS A 125 -5.19 -8.76 -19.18
N ASP A 126 -4.38 -7.70 -19.26
CA ASP A 126 -3.70 -7.20 -20.47
C ASP A 126 -4.63 -6.63 -21.56
N CYS A 127 -5.87 -6.23 -21.22
CA CYS A 127 -6.77 -5.61 -22.20
C CYS A 127 -6.44 -4.14 -22.49
N GLY A 128 -5.54 -3.52 -21.72
CA GLY A 128 -5.15 -2.11 -21.89
C GLY A 128 -6.17 -1.10 -21.35
N GLU A 129 -7.28 -1.54 -20.76
CA GLU A 129 -8.27 -0.64 -20.16
C GLU A 129 -7.81 -0.14 -18.79
N PRO A 130 -8.07 1.13 -18.43
CA PRO A 130 -7.76 1.65 -17.11
C PRO A 130 -8.70 1.09 -16.03
N VAL A 131 -8.14 0.86 -14.83
CA VAL A 131 -8.83 0.45 -13.61
C VAL A 131 -8.55 1.49 -12.54
N VAL A 132 -9.61 1.98 -11.90
CA VAL A 132 -9.55 2.86 -10.75
C VAL A 132 -9.73 2.01 -9.50
N GLY A 133 -8.67 1.82 -8.73
CA GLY A 133 -8.66 0.98 -7.53
C GLY A 133 -8.67 -0.52 -7.84
N GLY A 134 -7.60 -1.23 -7.45
CA GLY A 134 -7.45 -2.67 -7.67
C GLY A 134 -6.80 -3.04 -8.99
N TRP A 135 -6.84 -4.33 -9.34
CA TRP A 135 -6.01 -4.90 -10.42
C TRP A 135 -6.79 -5.25 -11.70
N PHE A 136 -8.10 -5.49 -11.59
CA PHE A 136 -8.91 -6.01 -12.69
C PHE A 136 -10.24 -5.27 -12.78
N LEU A 137 -10.72 -5.08 -14.01
CA LEU A 137 -12.14 -4.80 -14.24
C LEU A 137 -12.99 -5.99 -13.78
N ALA A 138 -14.28 -5.76 -13.53
CA ALA A 138 -15.18 -6.80 -13.06
C ALA A 138 -15.17 -8.04 -13.98
N GLY A 139 -14.85 -9.21 -13.43
CA GLY A 139 -14.77 -10.50 -14.13
C GLY A 139 -13.53 -10.69 -15.02
N HIS A 140 -12.65 -9.68 -15.14
CA HIS A 140 -11.43 -9.80 -15.95
C HIS A 140 -10.36 -10.66 -15.28
N ASP A 141 -10.38 -10.78 -13.95
CA ASP A 141 -9.52 -11.67 -13.16
C ASP A 141 -9.74 -13.14 -13.53
N GLN A 142 -10.99 -13.61 -13.51
CA GLN A 142 -11.35 -14.98 -13.88
C GLN A 142 -11.03 -15.26 -15.35
N LYS A 143 -11.38 -14.33 -16.24
CA LYS A 143 -11.05 -14.44 -17.67
C LYS A 143 -9.54 -14.56 -17.90
N ALA A 144 -8.75 -13.73 -17.22
CA ALA A 144 -7.30 -13.73 -17.31
C ALA A 144 -6.68 -15.04 -16.82
N LEU A 145 -7.16 -15.55 -15.69
CA LEU A 145 -6.73 -16.82 -15.11
C LEU A 145 -7.01 -17.99 -16.06
N HIS A 146 -8.26 -18.12 -16.51
CA HIS A 146 -8.65 -19.21 -17.41
C HIS A 146 -7.91 -19.17 -18.75
N ALA A 147 -7.67 -17.99 -19.32
CA ALA A 147 -6.89 -17.85 -20.55
C ALA A 147 -5.44 -18.36 -20.39
N ARG A 148 -4.83 -18.19 -19.21
CA ARG A 148 -3.48 -18.68 -18.91
C ARG A 148 -3.46 -20.18 -18.63
N VAL A 149 -4.44 -20.68 -17.87
CA VAL A 149 -4.62 -22.12 -17.64
C VAL A 149 -4.78 -22.86 -18.97
N ALA A 150 -5.57 -22.31 -19.90
CA ALA A 150 -5.77 -22.89 -21.24
C ALA A 150 -4.47 -22.99 -22.08
N ARG A 151 -3.42 -22.22 -21.76
CA ARG A 151 -2.11 -22.33 -22.44
C ARG A 151 -1.26 -23.48 -21.91
N ILE A 152 -1.50 -23.91 -20.67
CA ILE A 152 -0.85 -25.06 -20.05
C ILE A 152 -1.59 -26.34 -20.47
N GLY A 153 -2.92 -26.27 -20.53
CA GLY A 153 -3.79 -27.35 -20.94
C GLY A 153 -5.16 -27.21 -20.28
N THR A 154 -5.55 -28.22 -19.52
CA THR A 154 -6.76 -28.25 -18.71
C THR A 154 -6.53 -27.70 -17.31
N VAL A 155 -7.61 -27.40 -16.60
CA VAL A 155 -7.56 -27.05 -15.17
C VAL A 155 -6.88 -28.15 -14.35
N ARG A 156 -7.12 -29.42 -14.70
CA ARG A 156 -6.50 -30.56 -13.99
C ARG A 156 -4.97 -30.54 -14.13
N GLU A 157 -4.46 -30.33 -15.34
CA GLU A 157 -3.02 -30.28 -15.60
C GLU A 157 -2.36 -29.08 -14.92
N PHE A 158 -3.05 -27.93 -14.85
CA PHE A 158 -2.58 -26.79 -14.06
C PHE A 158 -2.45 -27.13 -12.58
N LEU A 159 -3.45 -27.79 -11.99
CA LEU A 159 -3.42 -28.18 -10.58
C LEU A 159 -2.29 -29.19 -10.31
N ASP A 160 -2.16 -30.22 -11.16
CA ASP A 160 -1.09 -31.22 -11.02
C ASP A 160 0.30 -30.56 -11.09
N TRP A 161 0.50 -29.58 -11.99
CA TRP A 161 1.73 -28.78 -12.06
C TRP A 161 1.94 -27.92 -10.81
N PHE A 162 0.91 -27.20 -10.35
CA PHE A 162 1.00 -26.31 -9.19
C PHE A 162 1.40 -27.09 -7.93
N ASP A 163 0.71 -28.20 -7.67
CA ASP A 163 0.96 -29.08 -6.51
C ASP A 163 2.36 -29.71 -6.57
N SER A 164 2.87 -30.03 -7.77
CA SER A 164 4.24 -30.53 -7.93
C SER A 164 5.32 -29.45 -7.71
N THR A 165 4.98 -28.18 -7.97
CA THR A 165 5.92 -27.05 -7.92
C THR A 165 5.98 -26.44 -6.51
N TYR A 166 4.84 -26.36 -5.85
CA TYR A 166 4.67 -25.79 -4.52
C TYR A 166 4.27 -26.88 -3.53
N VAL A 167 5.22 -27.75 -3.20
CA VAL A 167 5.04 -28.73 -2.12
C VAL A 167 5.02 -27.97 -0.81
N GLU A 168 3.86 -27.91 -0.14
CA GLU A 168 3.81 -27.35 1.21
C GLU A 168 4.75 -28.17 2.12
N PRO A 169 5.64 -27.50 2.91
CA PRO A 169 6.47 -28.22 3.85
C PRO A 169 5.56 -28.94 4.85
N THR A 170 5.68 -30.27 4.92
CA THR A 170 5.02 -31.07 5.93
C THR A 170 5.44 -30.53 7.30
N ALA A 171 4.48 -30.03 8.08
CA ALA A 171 4.74 -29.62 9.44
C ALA A 171 5.24 -30.84 10.25
N GLU A 172 6.48 -30.77 10.74
CA GLU A 172 7.03 -31.68 11.76
C GLU A 172 6.46 -31.37 13.15
#